data_AF-A0A511QZX7-F1
#
_entry.id   AF-A0A511QZX7-F1
#
_cell.length_a   1.000
_cell.length_b   1.000
_cell.length_c   1.000
_cell.angle_alpha   90.00
_cell.angle_beta   90.00
_cell.angle_gamma   90.00
#
_symmetry.space_group_name_H-M   'P 1'
#
loop_
_entity.id
_entity.type
_entity.pdbx_description
1 polymer ?
#
loop_
_entity_poly.entity_id
_entity_poly.type
_entity_poly.pdbx_seq_one_letter_code
_entity_poly.pdbx_strand_id
1 'polypeptide(L)'
;MRFWAGILVVVLLGGLFWWGLRRGPSPRPCPLRSPRGTTCPGLHHAHPEALPGGGGGSPHPLQAGGPKPVALNFRASWCPSCRREAPMLEAAWRRYKDRVLFVGINFVAPT
;
A
#
# COMPACT_ATOMS: atom_id res chain seq x y z
N MET A 1 38.19 9.20 42.99
CA MET A 1 38.30 9.03 41.52
C MET A 1 37.37 7.96 40.95
N ARG A 2 37.21 6.78 41.58
CA ARG A 2 36.36 5.68 41.07
C ARG A 2 34.84 5.96 41.04
N PHE A 3 34.33 6.77 41.97
CA PHE A 3 32.92 7.17 42.03
C PHE A 3 32.51 8.07 40.84
N TRP A 4 33.38 9.01 40.46
CA TRP A 4 33.20 9.87 39.29
C TRP A 4 33.23 9.08 37.98
N ALA A 5 34.05 8.03 37.90
CA ALA A 5 34.04 7.12 36.75
C ALA A 5 32.70 6.39 36.60
N GLY A 6 32.08 5.95 37.71
CA GLY A 6 30.75 5.33 37.68
C GLY A 6 29.65 6.29 37.20
N ILE A 7 29.65 7.52 37.70
CA ILE A 7 28.68 8.55 37.27
C ILE A 7 28.83 8.87 35.78
N LEU A 8 30.07 9.02 35.28
CA LEU A 8 30.33 9.26 33.87
C LEU A 8 29.78 8.15 32.98
N VAL A 9 29.97 6.88 33.36
CA VAL A 9 29.45 5.74 32.60
C VAL A 9 27.93 5.75 32.56
N VAL A 10 27.25 6.00 33.67
CA VAL A 10 25.78 6.03 33.73
C VAL A 10 25.20 7.17 32.90
N VAL A 11 25.78 8.37 33.00
CA VAL A 11 25.36 9.52 32.18
C VAL A 11 25.57 9.26 30.69
N LEU A 12 26.70 8.65 30.33
CA LEU A 12 27.02 8.32 28.94
C LEU A 12 26.07 7.26 28.37
N LEU A 13 25.77 6.21 29.13
CA LEU A 13 24.80 5.18 28.73
C LEU A 13 23.37 5.74 28.64
N GLY A 14 22.95 6.55 29.60
CA GLY A 14 21.65 7.21 29.58
C GLY A 14 21.49 8.16 28.39
N GLY A 15 22.53 8.92 28.07
CA GLY A 15 22.57 9.79 26.89
C GLY A 15 22.49 9.01 25.58
N LEU A 16 23.23 7.92 25.45
CA LEU A 16 23.18 7.03 24.28
C LEU A 16 21.81 6.39 24.10
N PHE A 17 21.20 5.92 25.19
CA PHE A 17 19.87 5.30 25.17
C PHE A 17 18.78 6.30 24.77
N TRP A 18 18.79 7.51 25.38
CA TRP A 18 17.87 8.59 25.03
C TRP A 18 18.03 9.04 23.57
N TRP A 19 19.28 9.12 23.10
CA TRP A 19 19.56 9.41 21.70
C TRP A 19 19.05 8.30 20.76
N GLY A 20 19.17 7.03 21.16
CA GLY A 20 18.58 5.90 20.45
C GLY A 20 17.07 5.98 20.35
N LEU A 21 16.38 6.31 21.44
CA LEU A 21 14.91 6.49 21.45
C LEU A 21 14.43 7.67 20.62
N ARG A 22 15.25 8.72 20.46
CA ARG A 22 14.94 9.87 19.58
C ARG A 22 15.26 9.62 18.11
N ARG A 23 16.02 8.57 17.78
CA ARG A 23 16.20 8.16 16.39
C ARG A 23 14.98 7.34 15.96
N GLY A 24 14.00 8.04 15.39
CA GLY A 24 12.85 7.40 14.75
C GLY A 24 13.30 6.39 13.68
N PRO A 25 12.43 5.42 13.32
CA PRO A 25 12.75 4.40 12.33
C PRO A 25 13.28 5.05 11.05
N SER A 26 14.46 4.63 10.60
CA SER A 26 15.06 5.16 9.37
C SER A 26 14.08 4.98 8.21
N PRO A 27 13.80 6.02 7.41
CA PRO A 27 12.96 5.90 6.23
C PRO A 27 13.51 4.79 5.34
N ARG A 28 12.80 3.67 5.26
CA ARG A 28 13.16 2.62 4.32
C ARG A 28 12.82 3.16 2.93
N PRO A 29 13.78 3.19 1.99
CA PRO A 29 13.46 3.57 0.62
C PRO A 29 12.39 2.61 0.08
N CYS A 30 11.39 3.16 -0.63
CA CYS A 30 10.43 2.35 -1.35
C CYS A 30 11.20 1.34 -2.23
N PRO A 31 10.83 0.05 -2.21
CA PRO A 31 11.51 -0.97 -3.01
C PRO A 31 11.34 -0.77 -4.53
N LEU A 32 10.51 0.21 -4.95
CA LEU A 32 10.36 0.61 -6.33
C LEU A 32 11.42 1.66 -6.70
N ARG A 33 12.52 1.18 -7.30
CA ARG A 33 13.53 2.01 -7.95
C ARG A 33 12.91 2.72 -9.16
N SER A 34 12.49 3.97 -8.99
CA SER A 34 12.19 4.83 -10.13
C SER A 34 13.52 5.16 -10.85
N PRO A 35 13.66 4.93 -12.16
CA PRO A 35 14.87 5.27 -12.92
C PRO A 35 15.22 6.76 -12.94
N ARG A 36 14.32 7.64 -12.44
CA ARG A 36 14.41 9.10 -12.62
C ARG A 36 14.45 9.92 -11.33
N GLY A 37 14.72 9.31 -10.17
CA GLY A 37 15.08 10.06 -8.95
C GLY A 37 14.04 11.07 -8.46
N THR A 38 12.75 10.85 -8.75
CA THR A 38 11.67 11.75 -8.32
C THR A 38 11.06 11.22 -7.02
N THR A 39 11.01 12.09 -6.01
CA THR A 39 10.27 11.88 -4.77
C THR A 39 8.82 11.53 -5.10
N CYS A 40 8.21 10.59 -4.36
CA CYS A 40 6.85 10.14 -4.59
C CYS A 40 5.88 11.34 -4.60
N PRO A 41 5.25 11.68 -5.74
CA PRO A 41 4.26 12.75 -5.77
C PRO A 41 2.98 12.23 -5.10
N GLY A 42 2.41 13.05 -4.23
CA GLY A 42 1.08 12.82 -3.68
C GLY A 42 0.08 12.57 -4.82
N LEU A 43 -0.67 11.47 -4.70
CA LEU A 43 -1.62 11.03 -5.69
C LEU A 43 -2.84 11.96 -5.64
N HIS A 44 -3.02 12.78 -6.69
CA HIS A 44 -4.22 13.57 -6.90
C HIS A 44 -5.45 12.66 -7.18
N HIS A 45 -6.65 13.25 -7.13
CA HIS A 45 -7.97 12.60 -6.98
C HIS A 45 -8.77 12.32 -8.28
N ALA A 46 -9.41 11.16 -8.36
CA ALA A 46 -10.50 10.82 -9.28
C ALA A 46 -11.32 9.63 -8.76
N HIS A 47 -12.48 9.52 -9.39
CA HIS A 47 -13.76 9.20 -8.81
C HIS A 47 -14.15 7.71 -8.98
N PRO A 48 -15.24 7.29 -8.32
CA PRO A 48 -15.60 5.90 -8.12
C PRO A 48 -16.66 5.46 -9.13
N GLU A 49 -16.25 5.03 -10.32
CA GLU A 49 -17.17 4.35 -11.24
C GLU A 49 -16.57 3.05 -11.79
N ALA A 50 -17.41 2.03 -11.75
CA ALA A 50 -17.35 0.73 -12.43
C ALA A 50 -16.59 -0.42 -11.76
N LEU A 51 -17.31 -1.12 -10.87
CA LEU A 51 -17.67 -2.53 -11.10
C LEU A 51 -19.17 -2.66 -10.76
N PRO A 52 -20.05 -3.17 -11.64
CA PRO A 52 -19.95 -4.55 -12.12
C PRO A 52 -20.39 -4.80 -13.59
N GLY A 53 -19.76 -5.78 -14.25
CA GLY A 53 -20.32 -6.56 -15.36
C GLY A 53 -20.62 -5.83 -16.68
N GLY A 54 -19.67 -5.84 -17.62
CA GLY A 54 -19.93 -5.45 -19.01
C GLY A 54 -18.66 -5.04 -19.71
N GLY A 55 -18.41 -5.59 -20.90
CA GLY A 55 -17.21 -5.30 -21.67
C GLY A 55 -17.04 -3.81 -21.99
N GLY A 56 -15.79 -3.42 -22.24
CA GLY A 56 -15.50 -2.12 -22.85
C GLY A 56 -15.70 -0.91 -21.97
N GLY A 57 -15.36 -0.98 -20.68
CA GLY A 57 -15.23 0.22 -19.86
C GLY A 57 -14.01 1.03 -20.30
N SER A 58 -14.22 2.33 -20.59
CA SER A 58 -13.15 3.29 -20.83
C SER A 58 -12.11 3.24 -19.71
N PRO A 59 -10.80 3.36 -20.00
CA PRO A 59 -9.77 3.37 -18.96
C PRO A 59 -10.11 4.41 -17.89
N HIS A 60 -10.49 3.95 -16.69
CA HIS A 60 -10.80 4.83 -15.58
C HIS A 60 -9.52 4.98 -14.74
N PRO A 61 -8.92 6.18 -14.65
CA PRO A 61 -7.72 6.37 -13.86
C PRO A 61 -8.03 6.12 -12.39
N LEU A 62 -7.39 5.09 -11.81
CA LEU A 62 -7.53 4.73 -10.41
C LEU A 62 -6.82 5.76 -9.55
N GLN A 63 -7.58 6.59 -8.87
CA GLN A 63 -7.05 7.61 -7.98
C GLN A 63 -7.40 7.24 -6.54
N ALA A 64 -6.51 6.44 -5.94
CA ALA A 64 -6.57 6.02 -4.55
C ALA A 64 -6.19 7.18 -3.63
N GLY A 65 -7.13 8.09 -3.37
CA GLY A 65 -6.95 9.24 -2.46
C GLY A 65 -7.94 9.28 -1.29
N GLY A 66 -8.82 8.28 -1.18
CA GLY A 66 -9.79 8.19 -0.08
C GLY A 66 -9.19 7.50 1.16
N PRO A 67 -9.80 7.66 2.35
CA PRO A 67 -9.32 7.05 3.60
C PRO A 67 -9.43 5.52 3.63
N LYS A 68 -10.00 4.91 2.59
CA LYS A 68 -10.25 3.47 2.52
C LYS A 68 -9.06 2.77 1.83
N PRO A 69 -8.50 1.71 2.41
CA PRO A 69 -7.56 0.85 1.71
C PRO A 69 -8.17 0.32 0.40
N VAL A 70 -7.34 0.13 -0.62
CA VAL A 70 -7.76 -0.32 -1.96
C VAL A 70 -7.28 -1.74 -2.20
N ALA A 71 -8.21 -2.62 -2.59
CA ALA A 71 -7.95 -3.98 -3.04
C ALA A 71 -8.00 -4.03 -4.57
N LEU A 72 -6.85 -4.24 -5.22
CA LEU A 72 -6.73 -4.32 -6.67
C LEU A 72 -6.73 -5.78 -7.13
N ASN A 73 -7.60 -6.11 -8.07
CA ASN A 73 -7.75 -7.44 -8.66
C ASN A 73 -7.45 -7.39 -10.16
N PHE A 74 -6.54 -8.24 -10.62
CA PHE A 74 -6.27 -8.43 -12.04
C PHE A 74 -7.04 -9.65 -12.54
N ARG A 75 -8.03 -9.43 -13.39
CA ARG A 75 -8.96 -10.47 -13.89
C ARG A 75 -8.88 -10.62 -15.39
N ALA A 76 -9.31 -11.78 -15.86
CA ALA A 76 -9.59 -12.04 -17.26
C ALA A 76 -10.69 -13.10 -17.37
N SER A 77 -11.54 -12.99 -18.39
CA SER A 77 -12.62 -13.96 -18.65
C SER A 77 -12.08 -15.33 -19.05
N TRP A 78 -10.96 -15.36 -19.77
CA TRP A 78 -10.30 -16.56 -20.25
C TRP A 78 -9.41 -17.23 -19.18
N CYS A 79 -9.18 -16.59 -18.04
CA CYS A 79 -8.25 -17.05 -17.01
C CYS A 79 -8.92 -18.04 -16.04
N PRO A 80 -8.53 -19.33 -16.02
CA PRO A 80 -9.18 -20.34 -15.18
C PRO A 80 -8.95 -20.14 -13.67
N SER A 81 -7.75 -19.70 -13.27
CA SER A 81 -7.43 -19.37 -11.87
C SER A 81 -8.27 -18.19 -11.37
N CYS A 82 -8.42 -17.16 -12.21
CA CYS A 82 -9.24 -15.98 -11.90
C CYS A 82 -10.70 -16.35 -11.64
N ARG A 83 -11.25 -17.35 -12.36
CA ARG A 83 -12.61 -17.86 -12.10
C ARG A 83 -12.73 -18.56 -10.74
N ARG A 84 -11.69 -19.26 -10.29
CA ARG A 84 -11.68 -19.91 -8.96
C ARG A 84 -11.58 -18.89 -7.82
N GLU A 85 -10.92 -17.76 -8.05
CA GLU A 85 -10.72 -16.70 -7.05
C GLU A 85 -11.94 -15.77 -6.92
N ALA A 86 -12.69 -15.58 -8.01
CA ALA A 86 -13.89 -14.73 -8.06
C ALA A 86 -14.86 -14.90 -6.87
N PRO A 87 -15.28 -16.12 -6.45
CA PRO A 87 -16.20 -16.27 -5.32
C PRO A 87 -15.61 -15.80 -3.98
N MET A 88 -14.29 -15.95 -3.78
CA MET A 88 -13.62 -15.48 -2.56
C MET A 88 -13.55 -13.94 -2.53
N LEU A 89 -13.23 -13.32 -3.67
CA LEU A 89 -13.21 -11.87 -3.81
C LEU A 89 -14.60 -11.26 -3.64
N GLU A 90 -15.64 -11.90 -4.17
CA GLU A 90 -17.03 -11.49 -3.97
C GLU A 90 -17.43 -11.55 -2.49
N ALA A 91 -17.07 -12.62 -1.78
CA ALA A 91 -17.33 -12.75 -0.35
C ALA A 91 -16.59 -11.65 0.46
N ALA A 92 -15.34 -11.36 0.12
CA ALA A 92 -14.57 -10.28 0.74
C ALA A 92 -15.18 -8.90 0.45
N TRP A 93 -15.62 -8.65 -0.78
CA TRP A 93 -16.31 -7.42 -1.15
C TRP A 93 -17.59 -7.24 -0.35
N ARG A 94 -18.45 -8.26 -0.26
CA ARG A 94 -19.68 -8.18 0.53
C ARG A 94 -19.44 -7.80 1.99
N ARG A 95 -18.35 -8.30 2.57
CA ARG A 95 -17.98 -8.04 3.96
C ARG A 95 -17.33 -6.67 4.19
N TYR A 96 -16.57 -6.18 3.22
CA TYR A 96 -15.68 -5.04 3.40
C TYR A 96 -15.91 -3.87 2.45
N LYS A 97 -16.90 -3.90 1.55
CA LYS A 97 -17.21 -2.82 0.58
C LYS A 97 -17.34 -1.43 1.20
N ASP A 98 -17.75 -1.35 2.46
CA ASP A 98 -17.93 -0.07 3.16
C ASP A 98 -16.60 0.46 3.75
N ARG A 99 -15.58 -0.40 3.88
CA ARG A 99 -14.25 -0.09 4.47
C ARG A 99 -13.10 -0.17 3.46
N VAL A 100 -13.25 -0.93 2.39
CA VAL A 100 -12.23 -1.23 1.38
C VAL A 100 -12.81 -0.96 0.00
N LEU A 101 -12.06 -0.24 -0.83
CA LEU A 101 -12.42 -0.05 -2.23
C LEU A 101 -11.89 -1.23 -3.05
N PHE A 102 -12.77 -1.98 -3.72
CA PHE A 102 -12.37 -3.09 -4.60
C PHE A 102 -12.37 -2.64 -6.06
N VAL A 103 -11.28 -2.89 -6.75
CA VAL A 103 -11.05 -2.46 -8.13
C VAL A 103 -10.62 -3.65 -8.97
N GLY A 104 -11.19 -3.81 -10.16
CA GLY A 104 -10.87 -4.89 -11.09
C GLY A 104 -10.27 -4.39 -12.39
N ILE A 105 -9.06 -4.81 -12.72
CA ILE A 105 -8.40 -4.58 -14.02
C ILE A 105 -8.68 -5.78 -14.91
N ASN A 106 -9.36 -5.57 -16.04
CA ASN A 106 -9.69 -6.63 -16.99
C ASN A 106 -8.64 -6.74 -18.10
N PHE A 107 -7.97 -7.89 -18.21
CA PHE A 107 -7.12 -8.24 -19.33
C PHE A 107 -7.94 -8.98 -20.39
N VAL A 108 -8.16 -8.30 -21.51
CA VAL A 108 -8.71 -8.92 -22.71
C VAL A 108 -7.68 -9.86 -23.34
N ALA A 109 -8.13 -10.94 -23.98
CA ALA A 109 -7.22 -11.86 -24.67
C ALA A 109 -6.48 -11.10 -25.78
N PRO A 110 -5.17 -11.32 -25.98
CA PRO A 110 -4.50 -10.83 -27.18
C PRO A 110 -5.15 -11.51 -28.39
N THR A 111 -5.62 -10.69 -29.33
CA THR A 111 -6.13 -11.11 -30.65
C THR A 111 -5.01 -11.63 -31.52
#